data_AF-A0A1Z8SLI8-F1
#
_entry.id   AF-A0A1Z8SLI8-F1
#
_cell.length_a   1.000
_cell.length_b   1.000
_cell.length_c   1.000
_cell.angle_alpha   90.00
_cell.angle_beta   90.00
_cell.angle_gamma   90.00
#
_symmetry.space_group_name_H-M   'P 1'
#
loop_
_entity.id
_entity.type
_entity.pdbx_description
1 polymer ?
#
loop_
_entity_poly.entity_id
_entity_poly.type
_entity_poly.pdbx_seq_one_letter_code
_entity_poly.pdbx_strand_id
1 'polypeptide(L)'
;MNPALDSVTSGTPGASGQVFDGLDHISTDDLPAGPVDRSIQILEVTGEDSQITGMIIKGSANIGGEIPVIVGGQGHEFRNCEFLQLFSSATASIQISGFTVFENCRIEKCQSQVGPALDLQIDTICRLESCILAGNRSGSGPSVMSAASGAVLLMINNTVTGNLNTISGGTIALDDQAQVFMQNNIFHNNASLDPMLQLPSTAVLLRNIVEGGWPGDNFDLNPEFTDVAVGDFTPGPGSPCVDQGISAASSTATDCFGLPRIVCQGVDIGAVERQICGDGDSVDFIRGDCDTDGSLGLADAVVLLEYLFTGGALTCIATGDVNDDGALNLADPGSLLAYLFIGGVAPPAPSGACGQDPDGSLIACEVYPACP
;
A
#
# COMPACT_ATOMS: atom_id res chain seq x y z
N MET A 1 -43.90 6.07 1.48
CA MET A 1 -43.70 6.06 2.94
C MET A 1 -42.38 5.35 3.16
N ASN A 2 -41.36 6.14 3.50
CA ASN A 2 -40.03 5.68 3.85
C ASN A 2 -40.16 4.83 5.12
N PRO A 3 -39.77 3.54 5.15
CA PRO A 3 -39.57 2.87 6.42
C PRO A 3 -38.31 3.48 7.01
N ALA A 4 -38.49 4.56 7.77
CA ALA A 4 -37.43 5.11 8.60
C ALA A 4 -36.85 3.96 9.42
N LEU A 5 -35.58 3.64 9.17
CA LEU A 5 -34.79 2.85 10.10
C LEU A 5 -34.68 3.70 11.37
N ASP A 6 -35.10 3.13 12.50
CA ASP A 6 -35.10 3.83 13.78
C ASP A 6 -33.68 4.36 14.08
N SER A 7 -33.58 5.64 14.44
CA SER A 7 -32.33 6.21 14.90
C SER A 7 -31.82 5.44 16.11
N VAL A 8 -30.57 4.99 16.07
CA VAL A 8 -29.93 4.30 17.20
C VAL A 8 -29.71 5.33 18.32
N THR A 9 -30.67 5.44 19.22
CA THR A 9 -30.49 6.13 20.52
C THR A 9 -30.69 5.22 21.72
N SER A 10 -31.09 3.96 21.56
CA SER A 10 -31.08 2.94 22.63
C SER A 10 -31.58 1.57 22.15
N GLY A 11 -30.78 0.85 21.36
CA GLY A 11 -31.01 -0.57 21.09
C GLY A 11 -30.24 -1.42 22.10
N THR A 12 -30.84 -2.52 22.60
CA THR A 12 -30.06 -3.54 23.34
C THR A 12 -28.93 -4.08 22.46
N PRO A 13 -27.72 -4.30 23.00
CA PRO A 13 -26.62 -4.89 22.25
C PRO A 13 -27.06 -6.20 21.55
N GLY A 14 -26.95 -6.26 20.22
CA GLY A 14 -27.17 -7.48 19.45
C GLY A 14 -28.46 -7.58 18.61
N ALA A 15 -29.09 -6.47 18.24
CA ALA A 15 -30.22 -6.47 17.30
C ALA A 15 -29.79 -6.21 15.83
N SER A 16 -30.49 -6.83 14.87
CA SER A 16 -30.26 -6.66 13.42
C SER A 16 -30.49 -5.22 12.94
N GLY A 17 -29.62 -4.71 12.05
CA GLY A 17 -29.85 -3.47 11.28
C GLY A 17 -29.50 -2.15 11.99
N GLN A 18 -28.32 -2.06 12.60
CA GLN A 18 -27.89 -0.83 13.28
C GLN A 18 -27.44 0.25 12.27
N VAL A 19 -28.22 1.33 12.18
CA VAL A 19 -27.84 2.58 11.51
C VAL A 19 -27.10 3.45 12.52
N PHE A 20 -25.87 3.83 12.21
CA PHE A 20 -25.00 4.55 13.11
C PHE A 20 -25.01 6.05 12.75
N ASP A 21 -25.86 6.83 13.43
CA ASP A 21 -25.98 8.29 13.23
C ASP A 21 -25.27 9.03 14.37
N GLY A 22 -24.31 9.91 14.03
CA GLY A 22 -23.65 10.81 14.99
C GLY A 22 -22.72 10.15 16.02
N LEU A 23 -21.70 9.42 15.56
CA LEU A 23 -20.72 8.76 16.44
C LEU A 23 -19.38 9.48 16.43
N ASP A 24 -19.01 10.04 17.59
CA ASP A 24 -17.71 10.67 17.83
C ASP A 24 -16.57 9.63 17.99
N HIS A 25 -16.87 8.40 18.42
CA HIS A 25 -15.92 7.29 18.57
C HIS A 25 -16.65 5.95 18.66
N ILE A 26 -16.31 4.98 17.82
CA ILE A 26 -16.74 3.57 17.98
C ILE A 26 -15.52 2.75 18.35
N SER A 27 -15.49 2.19 19.56
CA SER A 27 -14.50 1.18 19.94
C SER A 27 -15.09 -0.23 19.73
N THR A 28 -14.23 -1.24 19.68
CA THR A 28 -14.64 -2.66 19.54
C THR A 28 -15.54 -3.15 20.68
N ASP A 29 -15.57 -2.44 21.83
CA ASP A 29 -16.43 -2.72 22.97
C ASP A 29 -17.87 -2.21 22.80
N ASP A 30 -18.11 -1.30 21.84
CA ASP A 30 -19.42 -0.71 21.55
C ASP A 30 -20.24 -1.54 20.54
N LEU A 31 -19.64 -2.62 20.01
CA LEU A 31 -20.23 -3.46 18.97
C LEU A 31 -20.85 -4.75 19.53
N PRO A 32 -21.98 -5.23 18.98
CA PRO A 32 -22.55 -6.49 19.40
C PRO A 32 -21.62 -7.68 19.09
N ALA A 33 -21.34 -8.50 20.10
CA ALA A 33 -20.46 -9.69 20.02
C ALA A 33 -21.02 -10.84 19.13
N GLY A 34 -22.03 -10.58 18.30
CA GLY A 34 -22.74 -11.59 17.50
C GLY A 34 -22.82 -11.19 16.02
N PRO A 35 -22.94 -12.17 15.10
CA PRO A 35 -22.98 -11.91 13.67
C PRO A 35 -24.17 -11.01 13.30
N VAL A 36 -23.88 -9.85 12.73
CA VAL A 36 -24.88 -8.91 12.19
C VAL A 36 -25.63 -9.60 11.03
N ASP A 37 -26.95 -9.43 11.02
CA ASP A 37 -27.89 -10.08 10.10
C ASP A 37 -27.51 -9.88 8.62
N ARG A 38 -27.62 -10.94 7.83
CA ARG A 38 -26.96 -11.11 6.51
C ARG A 38 -27.86 -10.78 5.33
N SER A 39 -28.89 -9.96 5.55
CA SER A 39 -29.93 -9.69 4.55
C SER A 39 -30.18 -8.20 4.27
N ILE A 40 -29.37 -7.29 4.82
CA ILE A 40 -29.52 -5.82 4.70
C ILE A 40 -28.16 -5.13 4.60
N GLN A 41 -28.16 -3.87 4.17
CA GLN A 41 -27.07 -2.90 4.35
C GLN A 41 -26.42 -3.04 5.75
N ILE A 42 -25.10 -3.20 5.78
CA ILE A 42 -24.33 -3.55 6.98
C ILE A 42 -23.95 -2.31 7.78
N LEU A 43 -23.52 -1.27 7.07
CA LEU A 43 -23.10 -0.01 7.67
C LEU A 43 -23.58 1.15 6.81
N GLU A 44 -24.30 2.08 7.43
CA GLU A 44 -24.55 3.40 6.89
C GLU A 44 -23.95 4.40 7.87
N VAL A 45 -22.98 5.17 7.40
CA VAL A 45 -22.46 6.33 8.13
C VAL A 45 -23.18 7.55 7.59
N THR A 46 -23.84 8.27 8.49
CA THR A 46 -24.48 9.55 8.25
C THR A 46 -23.91 10.62 9.18
N GLY A 47 -24.05 11.88 8.81
CA GLY A 47 -23.60 13.03 9.62
C GLY A 47 -22.28 13.62 9.12
N GLU A 48 -21.47 14.17 10.02
CA GLU A 48 -20.17 14.77 9.69
C GLU A 48 -19.14 14.38 10.77
N ASP A 49 -17.86 14.35 10.39
CA ASP A 49 -16.69 14.23 11.28
C ASP A 49 -16.58 12.94 12.13
N SER A 50 -17.19 11.83 11.69
CA SER A 50 -17.13 10.55 12.41
C SER A 50 -15.73 9.92 12.37
N GLN A 51 -15.21 9.50 13.54
CA GLN A 51 -13.96 8.74 13.66
C GLN A 51 -14.23 7.28 14.04
N ILE A 52 -13.92 6.36 13.12
CA ILE A 52 -14.19 4.92 13.26
C ILE A 52 -12.85 4.20 13.29
N THR A 53 -12.56 3.47 14.36
CA THR A 53 -11.24 2.81 14.53
C THR A 53 -11.39 1.34 14.88
N GLY A 54 -10.63 0.46 14.22
CA GLY A 54 -10.54 -0.97 14.59
C GLY A 54 -11.77 -1.80 14.22
N MET A 55 -12.68 -1.27 13.40
CA MET A 55 -13.92 -1.96 13.07
C MET A 55 -13.69 -3.03 12.00
N ILE A 56 -14.17 -4.24 12.25
CA ILE A 56 -14.19 -5.33 11.27
C ILE A 56 -15.60 -5.46 10.70
N ILE A 57 -15.76 -5.18 9.42
CA ILE A 57 -17.01 -5.18 8.68
C ILE A 57 -16.97 -6.33 7.68
N LYS A 58 -17.83 -7.32 7.89
CA LYS A 58 -17.85 -8.54 7.10
C LYS A 58 -19.27 -9.04 6.88
N GLY A 59 -19.60 -9.45 5.66
CA GLY A 59 -20.93 -9.99 5.35
C GLY A 59 -21.38 -9.74 3.93
N SER A 60 -22.60 -10.14 3.58
CA SER A 60 -23.15 -9.99 2.23
C SER A 60 -24.47 -9.25 2.26
N ALA A 61 -24.71 -8.35 1.31
CA ALA A 61 -26.02 -7.79 1.02
C ALA A 61 -26.56 -8.49 -0.25
N ASN A 62 -27.42 -9.50 -0.08
CA ASN A 62 -27.81 -10.43 -1.16
C ASN A 62 -29.29 -10.37 -1.58
N ILE A 63 -30.08 -9.43 -1.05
CA ILE A 63 -31.49 -9.28 -1.44
C ILE A 63 -31.70 -7.86 -1.97
N GLY A 64 -31.88 -7.72 -3.29
CA GLY A 64 -32.40 -6.47 -3.89
C GLY A 64 -31.39 -5.47 -4.45
N GLY A 65 -30.09 -5.79 -4.53
CA GLY A 65 -29.10 -4.86 -5.09
C GLY A 65 -28.71 -3.73 -4.14
N GLU A 66 -28.71 -4.01 -2.84
CA GLU A 66 -28.24 -3.08 -1.81
C GLU A 66 -26.71 -3.05 -1.72
N ILE A 67 -26.16 -1.90 -1.33
CA ILE A 67 -24.73 -1.70 -1.13
C ILE A 67 -24.43 -1.98 0.36
N PRO A 68 -23.52 -2.92 0.69
CA PRO A 68 -23.21 -3.29 2.07
C PRO A 68 -22.77 -2.12 2.96
N VAL A 69 -21.96 -1.21 2.43
CA VAL A 69 -21.45 -0.06 3.18
C VAL A 69 -21.71 1.22 2.40
N ILE A 70 -22.38 2.17 3.02
CA ILE A 70 -22.55 3.52 2.49
C ILE A 70 -21.95 4.50 3.49
N VAL A 71 -21.03 5.33 3.01
CA VAL A 71 -20.46 6.43 3.76
C VAL A 71 -20.97 7.72 3.12
N GLY A 72 -21.83 8.44 3.83
CA GLY A 72 -22.33 9.73 3.38
C GLY A 72 -22.17 10.79 4.44
N GLY A 73 -21.99 12.03 3.99
CA GLY A 73 -21.57 13.12 4.86
C GLY A 73 -20.17 13.61 4.53
N GLN A 74 -19.54 14.35 5.43
CA GLN A 74 -18.19 14.89 5.23
C GLN A 74 -17.35 14.72 6.49
N GLY A 75 -16.04 14.57 6.35
CA GLY A 75 -15.12 14.54 7.50
C GLY A 75 -14.89 13.15 8.11
N HIS A 76 -15.36 12.08 7.48
CA HIS A 76 -15.25 10.74 8.07
C HIS A 76 -13.82 10.20 7.98
N GLU A 77 -13.40 9.51 9.04
CA GLU A 77 -12.08 8.89 9.13
C GLU A 77 -12.20 7.45 9.63
N PHE A 78 -11.71 6.51 8.82
CA PHE A 78 -11.58 5.10 9.16
C PHE A 78 -10.12 4.78 9.43
N ARG A 79 -9.79 4.33 10.64
CA ARG A 79 -8.43 3.92 11.02
C ARG A 79 -8.39 2.45 11.39
N ASN A 80 -7.43 1.68 10.89
CA ASN A 80 -7.27 0.26 11.26
C ASN A 80 -8.56 -0.59 11.07
N CYS A 81 -9.40 -0.23 10.09
CA CYS A 81 -10.66 -0.93 9.83
C CYS A 81 -10.48 -2.02 8.76
N GLU A 82 -11.23 -3.11 8.87
CA GLU A 82 -11.19 -4.21 7.92
C GLU A 82 -12.56 -4.42 7.27
N PHE A 83 -12.63 -4.23 5.95
CA PHE A 83 -13.78 -4.51 5.11
C PHE A 83 -13.53 -5.82 4.37
N LEU A 84 -14.07 -6.92 4.91
CA LEU A 84 -13.74 -8.27 4.47
C LEU A 84 -14.94 -8.96 3.84
N GLN A 85 -14.72 -9.55 2.67
CA GLN A 85 -15.70 -10.47 2.07
C GLN A 85 -17.10 -9.83 1.92
N LEU A 86 -17.12 -8.55 1.52
CA LEU A 86 -18.37 -7.84 1.22
C LEU A 86 -18.91 -8.32 -0.12
N PHE A 87 -20.04 -9.01 -0.13
CA PHE A 87 -20.66 -9.48 -1.38
C PHE A 87 -21.91 -8.66 -1.67
N SER A 88 -22.04 -8.17 -2.90
CA SER A 88 -23.22 -7.44 -3.35
C SER A 88 -23.58 -7.75 -4.81
N SER A 89 -24.88 -7.76 -5.12
CA SER A 89 -25.37 -7.73 -6.50
C SER A 89 -25.57 -6.30 -7.02
N ALA A 90 -25.24 -5.28 -6.23
CA ALA A 90 -25.33 -3.87 -6.57
C ALA A 90 -24.17 -3.41 -7.46
N THR A 91 -24.08 -2.09 -7.63
CA THR A 91 -23.01 -1.40 -8.36
C THR A 91 -21.68 -1.37 -7.60
N ALA A 92 -21.67 -1.54 -6.27
CA ALA A 92 -20.44 -1.53 -5.47
C ALA A 92 -20.57 -2.30 -4.15
N SER A 93 -19.43 -2.54 -3.50
CA SER A 93 -19.40 -3.10 -2.13
C SER A 93 -19.41 -2.01 -1.05
N ILE A 94 -18.71 -0.90 -1.30
CA ILE A 94 -18.61 0.28 -0.45
C ILE A 94 -18.84 1.49 -1.34
N GLN A 95 -19.82 2.33 -0.99
CA GLN A 95 -20.09 3.59 -1.68
C GLN A 95 -19.74 4.76 -0.77
N ILE A 96 -19.04 5.75 -1.31
CA ILE A 96 -18.60 6.93 -0.56
C ILE A 96 -19.12 8.18 -1.25
N SER A 97 -19.65 9.10 -0.45
CA SER A 97 -19.99 10.46 -0.85
C SER A 97 -19.41 11.46 0.13
N GLY A 98 -19.01 12.64 -0.38
CA GLY A 98 -18.41 13.71 0.42
C GLY A 98 -16.93 13.48 0.73
N PHE A 99 -16.48 13.66 1.97
CA PHE A 99 -15.06 13.56 2.33
C PHE A 99 -14.81 12.35 3.25
N THR A 100 -13.89 11.48 2.88
CA THR A 100 -13.52 10.31 3.71
C THR A 100 -12.02 10.01 3.62
N VAL A 101 -11.43 9.67 4.78
CA VAL A 101 -10.05 9.19 4.90
C VAL A 101 -10.06 7.74 5.37
N PHE A 102 -9.26 6.90 4.73
CA PHE A 102 -8.92 5.56 5.20
C PHE A 102 -7.44 5.53 5.53
N GLU A 103 -7.12 5.25 6.78
CA GLU A 103 -5.76 5.03 7.26
C GLU A 103 -5.64 3.58 7.73
N ASN A 104 -4.60 2.87 7.28
CA ASN A 104 -4.28 1.54 7.80
C ASN A 104 -5.45 0.53 7.64
N CYS A 105 -6.30 0.74 6.64
CA CYS A 105 -7.49 -0.07 6.42
C CYS A 105 -7.24 -1.20 5.42
N ARG A 106 -8.02 -2.27 5.55
CA ARG A 106 -7.97 -3.43 4.66
C ARG A 106 -9.30 -3.59 3.95
N ILE A 107 -9.32 -3.57 2.62
CA ILE A 107 -10.50 -3.84 1.80
C ILE A 107 -10.21 -5.08 0.98
N GLU A 108 -10.70 -6.22 1.45
CA GLU A 108 -10.25 -7.50 0.94
C GLU A 108 -11.37 -8.47 0.59
N LYS A 109 -11.19 -9.15 -0.53
CA LYS A 109 -12.06 -10.23 -1.01
C LYS A 109 -13.52 -9.78 -1.15
N CYS A 110 -13.75 -8.49 -1.34
CA CYS A 110 -15.07 -7.93 -1.66
C CYS A 110 -15.43 -8.25 -3.10
N GLN A 111 -16.70 -8.45 -3.38
CA GLN A 111 -17.19 -8.87 -4.69
C GLN A 111 -18.51 -8.19 -5.05
N SER A 112 -18.53 -7.61 -6.24
CA SER A 112 -19.71 -6.99 -6.86
C SER A 112 -19.92 -7.51 -8.28
N GLN A 113 -21.17 -7.57 -8.74
CA GLN A 113 -21.46 -8.03 -10.10
C GLN A 113 -21.13 -6.98 -11.18
N VAL A 114 -21.40 -5.70 -10.90
CA VAL A 114 -21.40 -4.64 -11.94
C VAL A 114 -20.58 -3.40 -11.52
N GLY A 115 -19.64 -3.54 -10.61
CA GLY A 115 -18.70 -2.45 -10.29
C GLY A 115 -17.71 -2.81 -9.19
N PRO A 116 -17.08 -1.83 -8.55
CA PRO A 116 -15.90 -2.03 -7.72
C PRO A 116 -16.18 -2.37 -6.25
N ALA A 117 -15.10 -2.71 -5.54
CA ALA A 117 -15.12 -2.72 -4.09
C ALA A 117 -15.42 -1.32 -3.51
N LEU A 118 -14.79 -0.26 -4.05
CA LEU A 118 -14.95 1.12 -3.60
C LEU A 118 -15.48 2.02 -4.71
N ASP A 119 -16.63 2.65 -4.52
CA ASP A 119 -17.23 3.57 -5.49
C ASP A 119 -17.35 4.99 -4.92
N LEU A 120 -16.58 5.92 -5.50
CA LEU A 120 -16.58 7.33 -5.13
C LEU A 120 -17.59 8.09 -5.99
N GLN A 121 -18.60 8.67 -5.34
CA GLN A 121 -19.64 9.45 -6.02
C GLN A 121 -19.12 10.81 -6.52
N ILE A 122 -19.99 11.55 -7.21
CA ILE A 122 -19.69 12.87 -7.78
C ILE A 122 -19.18 13.81 -6.67
N ASP A 123 -18.16 14.62 -7.00
CA ASP A 123 -17.55 15.62 -6.10
C ASP A 123 -17.07 15.05 -4.75
N THR A 124 -16.75 13.75 -4.69
CA THR A 124 -16.26 13.07 -3.49
C THR A 124 -14.75 13.21 -3.36
N ILE A 125 -14.26 13.46 -2.15
CA ILE A 125 -12.84 13.47 -1.81
C ILE A 125 -12.52 12.23 -0.98
N CYS A 126 -11.60 11.40 -1.46
CA CYS A 126 -11.16 10.20 -0.77
C CYS A 126 -9.64 10.20 -0.65
N ARG A 127 -9.14 10.02 0.57
CA ARG A 127 -7.73 9.72 0.84
C ARG A 127 -7.61 8.29 1.35
N LEU A 128 -6.79 7.49 0.68
CA LEU A 128 -6.38 6.16 1.12
C LEU A 128 -4.90 6.20 1.45
N GLU A 129 -4.57 5.88 2.69
CA GLU A 129 -3.19 5.87 3.16
C GLU A 129 -2.87 4.60 3.93
N SER A 130 -1.74 3.96 3.60
CA SER A 130 -1.32 2.72 4.24
C SER A 130 -2.39 1.62 4.19
N CYS A 131 -3.21 1.59 3.12
CA CYS A 131 -4.30 0.62 2.99
C CYS A 131 -3.94 -0.55 2.07
N ILE A 132 -4.49 -1.73 2.39
CA ILE A 132 -4.41 -2.93 1.55
C ILE A 132 -5.74 -3.13 0.83
N LEU A 133 -5.71 -3.16 -0.50
CA LEU A 133 -6.87 -3.46 -1.34
C LEU A 133 -6.57 -4.76 -2.13
N ALA A 134 -6.95 -5.90 -1.55
CA ALA A 134 -6.50 -7.20 -2.06
C ALA A 134 -7.60 -8.23 -2.32
N GLY A 135 -7.47 -8.98 -3.42
CA GLY A 135 -8.37 -10.10 -3.72
C GLY A 135 -9.80 -9.68 -4.08
N ASN A 136 -10.07 -8.41 -4.33
CA ASN A 136 -11.38 -7.90 -4.70
C ASN A 136 -11.76 -8.33 -6.11
N ARG A 137 -13.07 -8.53 -6.34
CA ARG A 137 -13.57 -9.14 -7.57
C ARG A 137 -14.72 -8.35 -8.16
N SER A 138 -14.68 -8.14 -9.47
CA SER A 138 -15.83 -7.64 -10.23
C SER A 138 -16.20 -8.55 -11.41
N GLY A 139 -17.49 -8.60 -11.70
CA GLY A 139 -18.00 -9.15 -12.96
C GLY A 139 -17.65 -8.22 -14.11
N SER A 140 -18.38 -7.11 -14.16
CA SER A 140 -18.18 -5.99 -15.08
C SER A 140 -17.85 -4.71 -14.30
N GLY A 141 -17.06 -3.81 -14.88
CA GLY A 141 -16.56 -2.60 -14.23
C GLY A 141 -15.24 -2.82 -13.46
N PRO A 142 -14.65 -1.77 -12.88
CA PRO A 142 -13.39 -1.90 -12.15
C PRO A 142 -13.51 -2.85 -10.96
N SER A 143 -12.45 -3.57 -10.60
CA SER A 143 -12.48 -4.54 -9.49
C SER A 143 -12.26 -3.88 -8.13
N VAL A 144 -11.46 -2.81 -8.08
CA VAL A 144 -11.06 -2.16 -6.82
C VAL A 144 -11.78 -0.84 -6.65
N MET A 145 -11.69 0.06 -7.62
CA MET A 145 -12.20 1.42 -7.43
C MET A 145 -12.77 2.06 -8.69
N SER A 146 -13.88 2.78 -8.53
CA SER A 146 -14.35 3.81 -9.46
C SER A 146 -14.45 5.16 -8.77
N ALA A 147 -14.29 6.22 -9.56
CA ALA A 147 -14.61 7.57 -9.13
C ALA A 147 -15.37 8.32 -10.23
N ALA A 148 -16.49 8.92 -9.85
CA ALA A 148 -17.32 9.72 -10.73
C ALA A 148 -16.70 11.11 -11.00
N SER A 149 -17.35 11.88 -11.87
CA SER A 149 -16.93 13.22 -12.25
C SER A 149 -16.73 14.14 -11.03
N GLY A 150 -15.66 14.93 -11.04
CA GLY A 150 -15.35 15.89 -9.98
C GLY A 150 -14.75 15.29 -8.70
N ALA A 151 -14.66 13.95 -8.61
CA ALA A 151 -14.06 13.30 -7.45
C ALA A 151 -12.54 13.56 -7.36
N VAL A 152 -12.02 13.65 -6.14
CA VAL A 152 -10.61 13.83 -5.83
C VAL A 152 -10.11 12.61 -5.08
N LEU A 153 -9.12 11.92 -5.64
CA LEU A 153 -8.53 10.71 -5.07
C LEU A 153 -7.06 10.93 -4.75
N LEU A 154 -6.70 10.71 -3.48
CA LEU A 154 -5.33 10.65 -3.01
C LEU A 154 -5.04 9.22 -2.56
N MET A 155 -4.10 8.55 -3.21
CA MET A 155 -3.62 7.24 -2.78
C MET A 155 -2.15 7.36 -2.40
N ILE A 156 -1.83 7.14 -1.13
CA ILE A 156 -0.46 7.23 -0.60
C ILE A 156 -0.13 5.92 0.10
N ASN A 157 1.02 5.31 -0.21
CA ASN A 157 1.48 4.11 0.51
C ASN A 157 0.46 2.96 0.50
N ASN A 158 -0.25 2.68 -0.59
CA ASN A 158 -1.23 1.57 -0.62
C ASN A 158 -0.70 0.35 -1.38
N THR A 159 -1.21 -0.83 -1.03
CA THR A 159 -0.94 -2.07 -1.77
C THR A 159 -2.22 -2.58 -2.41
N VAL A 160 -2.26 -2.57 -3.75
CA VAL A 160 -3.38 -3.05 -4.58
C VAL A 160 -2.94 -4.30 -5.33
N THR A 161 -3.42 -5.47 -4.91
CA THR A 161 -2.91 -6.75 -5.44
C THR A 161 -3.90 -7.90 -5.45
N GLY A 162 -3.74 -8.85 -6.36
CA GLY A 162 -4.57 -10.06 -6.44
C GLY A 162 -6.03 -9.77 -6.81
N ASN A 163 -6.35 -8.57 -7.28
CA ASN A 163 -7.72 -8.20 -7.66
C ASN A 163 -8.05 -8.78 -9.04
N LEU A 164 -9.31 -9.13 -9.27
CA LEU A 164 -9.73 -9.85 -10.46
C LEU A 164 -10.99 -9.24 -11.08
N ASN A 165 -10.93 -8.93 -12.36
CA ASN A 165 -12.10 -8.70 -13.21
C ASN A 165 -12.37 -9.93 -14.08
N THR A 166 -13.65 -10.31 -14.25
CA THR A 166 -14.00 -11.57 -14.94
C THR A 166 -14.70 -11.41 -16.30
N ILE A 167 -15.27 -10.24 -16.61
CA ILE A 167 -16.03 -10.00 -17.86
C ILE A 167 -15.55 -8.77 -18.62
N SER A 168 -15.45 -7.61 -17.97
CA SER A 168 -14.93 -6.36 -18.57
C SER A 168 -14.57 -5.34 -17.50
N GLY A 169 -13.53 -4.54 -17.71
CA GLY A 169 -13.06 -3.52 -16.76
C GLY A 169 -11.58 -3.65 -16.39
N GLY A 170 -11.05 -2.55 -15.85
CA GLY A 170 -9.71 -2.45 -15.25
C GLY A 170 -9.70 -2.85 -13.78
N THR A 171 -8.61 -2.52 -13.08
CA THR A 171 -8.54 -2.61 -11.62
C THR A 171 -9.08 -1.33 -10.99
N ILE A 172 -8.63 -0.19 -11.50
CA ILE A 172 -9.11 1.15 -11.12
C ILE A 172 -9.52 1.88 -12.40
N ALA A 173 -10.73 2.43 -12.42
CA ALA A 173 -11.23 3.21 -13.54
C ALA A 173 -11.95 4.46 -13.05
N LEU A 174 -11.42 5.63 -13.41
CA LEU A 174 -11.88 6.92 -12.91
C LEU A 174 -12.34 7.80 -14.07
N ASP A 175 -13.34 8.66 -13.82
CA ASP A 175 -13.85 9.62 -14.80
C ASP A 175 -12.78 10.61 -15.27
N ASP A 176 -12.88 11.08 -16.52
CA ASP A 176 -11.92 12.02 -17.12
C ASP A 176 -11.83 13.37 -16.39
N GLN A 177 -12.86 13.74 -15.60
CA GLN A 177 -12.88 14.96 -14.80
C GLN A 177 -12.48 14.74 -13.33
N ALA A 178 -12.13 13.51 -12.94
CA ALA A 178 -11.60 13.24 -11.62
C ALA A 178 -10.18 13.82 -11.47
N GLN A 179 -9.79 14.17 -10.24
CA GLN A 179 -8.44 14.59 -9.90
C GLN A 179 -7.75 13.50 -9.10
N VAL A 180 -6.55 13.13 -9.51
CA VAL A 180 -5.90 11.91 -9.01
C VAL A 180 -4.45 12.19 -8.70
N PHE A 181 -4.05 11.82 -7.48
CA PHE A 181 -2.68 11.88 -7.03
C PHE A 181 -2.31 10.56 -6.34
N MET A 182 -1.31 9.85 -6.88
CA MET A 182 -0.88 8.55 -6.34
C MET A 182 0.62 8.56 -6.06
N GLN A 183 1.00 8.30 -4.82
CA GLN A 183 2.40 8.19 -4.41
C GLN A 183 2.69 6.92 -3.63
N ASN A 184 3.85 6.31 -3.86
CA ASN A 184 4.34 5.17 -3.08
C ASN A 184 3.37 3.97 -3.06
N ASN A 185 2.54 3.80 -4.09
CA ASN A 185 1.60 2.69 -4.13
C ASN A 185 2.17 1.51 -4.92
N ILE A 186 1.67 0.32 -4.63
CA ILE A 186 1.93 -0.90 -5.37
C ILE A 186 0.66 -1.31 -6.10
N PHE A 187 0.76 -1.47 -7.42
CA PHE A 187 -0.24 -2.07 -8.29
C PHE A 187 0.39 -3.27 -8.98
N HIS A 188 0.24 -4.45 -8.40
CA HIS A 188 0.92 -5.66 -8.88
C HIS A 188 0.04 -6.91 -8.71
N ASN A 189 0.16 -7.86 -9.63
CA ASN A 189 -0.59 -9.11 -9.68
C ASN A 189 -2.11 -8.88 -9.70
N ASN A 190 -2.57 -7.87 -10.46
CA ASN A 190 -4.00 -7.62 -10.68
C ASN A 190 -4.41 -8.12 -12.06
N ALA A 191 -5.43 -8.97 -12.12
CA ALA A 191 -5.92 -9.55 -13.35
C ALA A 191 -7.13 -8.75 -13.86
N SER A 192 -6.93 -7.96 -14.90
CA SER A 192 -7.99 -7.22 -15.58
C SER A 192 -8.04 -7.54 -17.08
N LEU A 193 -9.21 -7.31 -17.70
CA LEU A 193 -9.38 -7.50 -19.14
C LEU A 193 -9.09 -6.22 -19.94
N ASP A 194 -9.36 -5.07 -19.33
CA ASP A 194 -8.94 -3.76 -19.83
C ASP A 194 -7.63 -3.33 -19.13
N PRO A 195 -6.97 -2.23 -19.55
CA PRO A 195 -5.81 -1.70 -18.84
C PRO A 195 -6.07 -1.57 -17.34
N MET A 196 -5.08 -1.97 -16.53
CA MET A 196 -5.19 -2.04 -15.07
C MET A 196 -5.61 -0.71 -14.46
N LEU A 197 -4.99 0.38 -14.92
CA LEU A 197 -5.25 1.75 -14.50
C LEU A 197 -5.84 2.54 -15.67
N GLN A 198 -7.10 2.97 -15.53
CA GLN A 198 -7.78 3.86 -16.46
C GLN A 198 -7.99 5.19 -15.73
N LEU A 199 -7.00 6.07 -15.87
CA LEU A 199 -6.90 7.32 -15.11
C LEU A 199 -7.07 8.52 -16.05
N PRO A 200 -7.57 9.66 -15.53
CA PRO A 200 -7.66 10.89 -16.31
C PRO A 200 -6.27 11.36 -16.76
N SER A 201 -6.22 12.10 -17.87
CA SER A 201 -4.95 12.65 -18.42
C SER A 201 -4.21 13.61 -17.48
N THR A 202 -4.88 14.10 -16.44
CA THR A 202 -4.36 14.98 -15.39
C THR A 202 -3.80 14.22 -14.18
N ALA A 203 -3.92 12.89 -14.15
CA ALA A 203 -3.45 12.08 -13.03
C ALA A 203 -1.93 12.19 -12.85
N VAL A 204 -1.50 12.34 -11.59
CA VAL A 204 -0.07 12.44 -11.23
C VAL A 204 0.30 11.23 -10.40
N LEU A 205 1.27 10.47 -10.89
CA LEU A 205 1.80 9.26 -10.26
C LEU A 205 3.30 9.43 -10.04
N LEU A 206 3.77 9.27 -8.81
CA LEU A 206 5.19 9.36 -8.43
C LEU A 206 5.57 8.23 -7.47
N ARG A 207 6.73 7.61 -7.70
CA ARG A 207 7.30 6.50 -6.91
C ARG A 207 6.31 5.37 -6.66
N ASN A 208 5.52 4.99 -7.66
CA ASN A 208 4.65 3.82 -7.58
C ASN A 208 5.29 2.62 -8.28
N ILE A 209 5.00 1.42 -7.82
CA ILE A 209 5.21 0.18 -8.59
C ILE A 209 3.92 -0.09 -9.38
N VAL A 210 4.00 -0.11 -10.70
CA VAL A 210 2.87 -0.34 -11.59
C VAL A 210 3.24 -1.45 -12.58
N GLU A 211 2.64 -2.62 -12.41
CA GLU A 211 2.82 -3.73 -13.35
C GLU A 211 2.37 -3.35 -14.76
N GLY A 212 3.25 -3.56 -15.74
CA GLY A 212 3.05 -3.13 -17.13
C GLY A 212 3.49 -1.69 -17.39
N GLY A 213 4.03 -1.03 -16.38
CA GLY A 213 4.67 0.26 -16.43
C GLY A 213 3.71 1.45 -16.44
N TRP A 214 4.22 2.58 -15.95
CA TRP A 214 3.57 3.88 -16.07
C TRP A 214 4.60 4.97 -16.35
N PRO A 215 4.30 5.99 -17.17
CA PRO A 215 5.26 7.06 -17.45
C PRO A 215 5.70 7.83 -16.20
N GLY A 216 6.88 8.47 -16.28
CA GLY A 216 7.41 9.32 -15.22
C GLY A 216 8.27 8.56 -14.21
N ASP A 217 8.32 9.05 -12.98
CA ASP A 217 9.09 8.46 -11.87
C ASP A 217 8.29 7.32 -11.25
N ASN A 218 8.10 6.21 -11.97
CA ASN A 218 7.40 5.01 -11.51
C ASN A 218 8.19 3.76 -11.93
N PHE A 219 7.99 2.66 -11.21
CA PHE A 219 8.72 1.41 -11.37
C PHE A 219 7.82 0.31 -11.95
N ASP A 220 8.39 -0.57 -12.77
CA ASP A 220 7.74 -1.78 -13.28
C ASP A 220 8.57 -3.00 -12.83
N LEU A 221 8.49 -3.30 -11.54
CA LEU A 221 9.28 -4.34 -10.88
C LEU A 221 8.36 -5.19 -10.00
N ASN A 222 8.78 -6.43 -9.72
CA ASN A 222 8.10 -7.26 -8.74
C ASN A 222 8.34 -6.69 -7.33
N PRO A 223 7.31 -6.44 -6.52
CA PRO A 223 7.46 -6.04 -5.12
C PRO A 223 8.18 -7.06 -4.23
N GLU A 224 8.30 -8.33 -4.64
CA GLU A 224 8.98 -9.38 -3.88
C GLU A 224 8.47 -9.49 -2.43
N PHE A 225 7.14 -9.62 -2.26
CA PHE A 225 6.53 -9.82 -0.95
C PHE A 225 6.88 -11.16 -0.32
N THR A 226 6.95 -11.21 1.01
CA THR A 226 7.35 -12.39 1.78
C THR A 226 6.38 -13.58 1.68
N ASP A 227 5.07 -13.38 1.94
CA ASP A 227 4.05 -14.43 1.82
C ASP A 227 2.66 -13.89 1.46
N VAL A 228 2.46 -13.67 0.16
CA VAL A 228 1.18 -13.23 -0.40
C VAL A 228 0.03 -14.22 -0.14
N ALA A 229 0.33 -15.51 0.02
CA ALA A 229 -0.72 -16.53 0.16
C ALA A 229 -1.46 -16.44 1.48
N VAL A 230 -0.79 -15.96 2.54
CA VAL A 230 -1.40 -15.71 3.86
C VAL A 230 -1.87 -14.26 4.03
N GLY A 231 -1.69 -13.41 3.02
CA GLY A 231 -2.03 -11.98 3.08
C GLY A 231 -0.96 -11.12 3.76
N ASP A 232 0.29 -11.61 3.80
CA ASP A 232 1.43 -10.81 4.22
C ASP A 232 2.03 -10.09 3.01
N PHE A 233 1.94 -8.77 3.03
CA PHE A 233 2.45 -7.89 1.98
C PHE A 233 3.70 -7.13 2.43
N THR A 234 4.39 -7.62 3.46
CA THR A 234 5.68 -7.09 3.88
C THR A 234 6.71 -7.31 2.77
N PRO A 235 7.45 -6.27 2.34
CA PRO A 235 8.57 -6.41 1.42
C PRO A 235 9.61 -7.42 1.93
N GLY A 236 10.04 -8.32 1.06
CA GLY A 236 11.10 -9.28 1.35
C GLY A 236 12.50 -8.66 1.36
N PRO A 237 13.53 -9.42 1.76
CA PRO A 237 14.92 -9.00 1.65
C PRO A 237 15.28 -8.63 0.21
N GLY A 238 15.88 -7.46 0.01
CA GLY A 238 16.26 -6.97 -1.31
C GLY A 238 15.09 -6.61 -2.24
N SER A 239 13.89 -6.43 -1.69
CA SER A 239 12.75 -5.95 -2.46
C SER A 239 13.00 -4.52 -3.00
N PRO A 240 12.57 -4.19 -4.23
CA PRO A 240 12.65 -2.83 -4.77
C PRO A 240 11.71 -1.84 -4.07
N CYS A 241 10.87 -2.31 -3.14
CA CYS A 241 10.04 -1.44 -2.32
C CYS A 241 10.83 -0.75 -1.20
N VAL A 242 11.90 -1.40 -0.72
CA VAL A 242 12.56 -1.04 0.55
C VAL A 242 13.25 0.32 0.43
N ASP A 243 12.90 1.25 1.33
CA ASP A 243 13.42 2.62 1.39
C ASP A 243 13.27 3.45 0.09
N GLN A 244 12.46 3.00 -0.88
CA GLN A 244 12.31 3.65 -2.20
C GLN A 244 11.14 4.64 -2.30
N GLY A 245 10.33 4.74 -1.24
CA GLY A 245 9.18 5.64 -1.18
C GLY A 245 9.55 7.08 -0.86
N ILE A 246 8.67 8.01 -1.23
CA ILE A 246 8.77 9.42 -0.86
C ILE A 246 8.31 9.59 0.59
N SER A 247 9.24 9.66 1.55
CA SER A 247 8.91 9.78 2.97
C SER A 247 8.07 11.03 3.30
N ALA A 248 8.27 12.13 2.56
CA ALA A 248 7.49 13.37 2.73
C ALA A 248 6.02 13.26 2.29
N ALA A 249 5.65 12.21 1.54
CA ALA A 249 4.27 11.95 1.15
C ALA A 249 3.46 11.31 2.29
N SER A 250 4.13 10.53 3.15
CA SER A 250 3.53 9.82 4.26
C SER A 250 3.16 10.77 5.39
N SER A 251 1.97 10.60 5.95
CA SER A 251 1.50 11.26 7.17
C SER A 251 1.11 10.29 8.29
N THR A 252 0.97 9.00 8.00
CA THR A 252 0.74 7.97 9.03
C THR A 252 2.01 7.69 9.84
N ALA A 253 1.85 7.47 11.15
CA ALA A 253 2.94 7.07 12.04
C ALA A 253 3.21 5.55 12.00
N THR A 254 2.20 4.79 11.61
CA THR A 254 2.24 3.33 11.49
C THR A 254 1.81 2.84 10.11
N ASP A 255 2.25 1.66 9.73
CA ASP A 255 1.87 0.93 8.52
C ASP A 255 0.56 0.13 8.72
N CYS A 256 0.09 -0.55 7.68
CA CYS A 256 -1.20 -1.28 7.71
C CYS A 256 -1.28 -2.38 8.79
N PHE A 257 -0.15 -2.86 9.30
CA PHE A 257 -0.09 -3.84 10.39
C PHE A 257 0.11 -3.21 11.77
N GLY A 258 0.07 -1.88 11.86
CA GLY A 258 0.22 -1.13 13.09
C GLY A 258 1.67 -1.02 13.55
N LEU A 259 2.64 -1.30 12.67
CA LEU A 259 4.07 -1.23 12.94
C LEU A 259 4.61 0.14 12.51
N PRO A 260 5.75 0.62 13.02
CA PRO A 260 6.32 1.92 12.64
C PRO A 260 6.42 2.12 11.12
N ARG A 261 6.03 3.32 10.64
CA ARG A 261 5.99 3.63 9.20
C ARG A 261 7.35 4.01 8.60
N ILE A 262 8.29 4.50 9.41
CA ILE A 262 9.64 4.80 8.96
C ILE A 262 10.55 3.85 9.71
N VAL A 263 11.20 2.97 8.95
CA VAL A 263 12.20 2.03 9.43
C VAL A 263 13.42 2.23 8.54
N CYS A 264 14.63 2.14 9.10
CA CYS A 264 15.87 2.36 8.34
C CYS A 264 16.02 3.81 7.82
N GLN A 265 16.04 4.01 6.50
CA GLN A 265 16.40 5.26 5.85
C GLN A 265 15.16 6.03 5.34
N GLY A 266 14.03 5.36 5.13
CA GLY A 266 12.87 5.94 4.50
C GLY A 266 11.56 5.22 4.78
N VAL A 267 10.58 5.48 3.92
CA VAL A 267 9.35 4.69 3.84
C VAL A 267 9.47 3.75 2.67
N ASP A 268 8.98 2.54 2.85
CA ASP A 268 8.83 1.59 1.78
C ASP A 268 7.67 1.99 0.85
N ILE A 269 7.76 1.59 -0.41
CA ILE A 269 6.62 1.66 -1.33
C ILE A 269 5.60 0.60 -0.90
N GLY A 270 4.34 0.97 -0.74
CA GLY A 270 3.24 0.07 -0.37
C GLY A 270 2.69 0.27 1.04
N ALA A 271 1.73 -0.57 1.42
CA ALA A 271 0.96 -0.44 2.67
C ALA A 271 1.68 -0.89 3.93
N VAL A 272 2.68 -1.75 3.81
CA VAL A 272 3.38 -2.39 4.91
C VAL A 272 4.86 -2.09 4.79
N GLU A 273 5.49 -1.79 5.91
CA GLU A 273 6.92 -1.52 6.01
C GLU A 273 7.67 -2.78 6.41
N ARG A 274 8.86 -2.93 5.86
CA ARG A 274 9.81 -3.91 6.35
C ARG A 274 10.36 -3.46 7.70
N GLN A 275 10.13 -4.25 8.74
CA GLN A 275 10.49 -3.90 10.12
C GLN A 275 11.95 -4.21 10.51
N ILE A 276 12.77 -4.63 9.55
CA ILE A 276 14.15 -5.03 9.77
C ILE A 276 14.97 -4.41 8.65
N CYS A 277 16.09 -3.78 9.01
CA CYS A 277 17.06 -3.22 8.07
C CYS A 277 18.16 -4.23 7.70
N GLY A 278 18.07 -5.46 8.24
CA GLY A 278 19.19 -6.32 8.63
C GLY A 278 19.78 -5.97 9.99
N ASP A 279 20.55 -6.87 10.57
CA ASP A 279 21.54 -6.54 11.60
C ASP A 279 22.92 -6.51 10.93
N GLY A 280 23.59 -5.36 10.92
CA GLY A 280 24.94 -5.21 10.35
C GLY A 280 26.00 -6.11 11.02
N ASP A 281 25.60 -6.82 12.08
CA ASP A 281 26.42 -7.68 12.93
C ASP A 281 26.27 -9.19 12.66
N SER A 282 25.43 -9.65 11.72
CA SER A 282 25.22 -11.11 11.52
C SER A 282 25.44 -11.66 10.11
N VAL A 283 25.55 -10.80 9.09
CA VAL A 283 25.75 -11.24 7.69
C VAL A 283 27.12 -10.77 7.19
N ASP A 284 27.93 -11.71 6.72
CA ASP A 284 29.18 -11.39 6.02
C ASP A 284 28.86 -10.83 4.63
N PHE A 285 29.47 -9.69 4.28
CA PHE A 285 29.35 -9.08 2.95
C PHE A 285 30.68 -8.48 2.49
N ILE A 286 30.70 -7.97 1.25
CA ILE A 286 31.82 -7.19 0.73
C ILE A 286 31.31 -5.79 0.38
N ARG A 287 31.77 -4.78 1.13
CA ARG A 287 31.46 -3.36 0.90
C ARG A 287 31.91 -2.93 -0.49
N GLY A 288 31.00 -2.33 -1.24
CA GLY A 288 31.19 -1.93 -2.63
C GLY A 288 30.86 -3.00 -3.67
N ASP A 289 30.56 -4.24 -3.30
CA ASP A 289 30.06 -5.29 -4.20
C ASP A 289 28.51 -5.29 -4.20
N CYS A 290 27.93 -4.41 -5.01
CA CYS A 290 26.50 -4.17 -5.07
C CYS A 290 25.77 -5.14 -5.99
N ASP A 291 26.46 -5.77 -6.94
CA ASP A 291 25.86 -6.79 -7.80
C ASP A 291 25.97 -8.22 -7.23
N THR A 292 26.70 -8.37 -6.12
CA THR A 292 26.90 -9.59 -5.33
C THR A 292 27.63 -10.70 -6.08
N ASP A 293 28.51 -10.35 -7.02
CA ASP A 293 29.32 -11.32 -7.77
C ASP A 293 30.60 -11.78 -7.03
N GLY A 294 30.89 -11.18 -5.88
CA GLY A 294 32.04 -11.43 -5.02
C GLY A 294 33.27 -10.56 -5.34
N SER A 295 33.17 -9.61 -6.28
CA SER A 295 34.30 -8.82 -6.79
C SER A 295 33.94 -7.36 -7.06
N LEU A 296 34.70 -6.42 -6.49
CA LEU A 296 34.51 -4.99 -6.80
C LEU A 296 34.86 -4.67 -8.26
N GLY A 297 33.92 -4.06 -8.98
CA GLY A 297 34.00 -3.71 -10.39
C GLY A 297 33.07 -2.59 -10.81
N LEU A 298 33.04 -2.32 -12.12
CA LEU A 298 32.19 -1.27 -12.68
C LEU A 298 30.69 -1.60 -12.57
N ALA A 299 30.34 -2.88 -12.61
CA ALA A 299 28.96 -3.34 -12.53
C ALA A 299 28.31 -2.95 -11.20
N ASP A 300 29.06 -3.00 -10.09
CA ASP A 300 28.61 -2.51 -8.79
C ASP A 300 28.19 -1.05 -8.80
N ALA A 301 29.01 -0.18 -9.40
CA ALA A 301 28.69 1.24 -9.50
C ALA A 301 27.43 1.48 -10.35
N VAL A 302 27.18 0.61 -11.35
CA VAL A 302 25.95 0.67 -12.16
C VAL A 302 24.75 0.26 -11.30
N VAL A 303 24.80 -0.88 -10.62
CA VAL A 303 23.72 -1.38 -9.76
C VAL A 303 23.39 -0.39 -8.64
N LEU A 304 24.41 0.20 -8.01
CA LEU A 304 24.23 1.22 -6.98
C LEU A 304 23.54 2.49 -7.52
N LEU A 305 23.92 2.96 -8.71
CA LEU A 305 23.25 4.10 -9.35
C LEU A 305 21.81 3.76 -9.77
N GLU A 306 21.57 2.53 -10.23
CA GLU A 306 20.21 2.05 -10.53
C GLU A 306 19.33 2.02 -9.28
N TYR A 307 19.86 1.58 -8.14
CA TYR A 307 19.19 1.64 -6.85
C TYR A 307 18.84 3.09 -6.46
N LEU A 308 19.79 4.01 -6.57
CA LEU A 308 19.59 5.40 -6.16
C LEU A 308 18.60 6.19 -7.04
N PHE A 309 18.54 5.88 -8.34
CA PHE A 309 17.84 6.74 -9.30
C PHE A 309 16.69 6.08 -10.06
N THR A 310 16.73 4.76 -10.23
CA THR A 310 15.78 4.07 -11.11
C THR A 310 15.02 2.95 -10.41
N GLY A 311 15.08 2.90 -9.06
CA GLY A 311 14.39 1.90 -8.26
C GLY A 311 14.96 0.49 -8.44
N GLY A 312 16.24 0.39 -8.79
CA GLY A 312 16.98 -0.88 -8.71
C GLY A 312 16.96 -1.41 -7.28
N ALA A 313 17.30 -2.68 -7.11
CA ALA A 313 17.30 -3.31 -5.79
C ALA A 313 18.73 -3.66 -5.37
N LEU A 314 19.02 -3.54 -4.08
CA LEU A 314 20.22 -4.06 -3.45
C LEU A 314 19.81 -5.19 -2.52
N THR A 315 20.35 -6.39 -2.76
CA THR A 315 20.12 -7.56 -1.88
C THR A 315 20.70 -7.34 -0.49
N CYS A 316 21.77 -6.55 -0.42
CA CYS A 316 22.44 -6.14 0.80
C CYS A 316 22.69 -4.63 0.73
N ILE A 317 21.88 -3.82 1.43
CA ILE A 317 21.99 -2.35 1.32
C ILE A 317 23.35 -1.86 1.85
N ALA A 318 23.95 -2.58 2.81
CA ALA A 318 25.28 -2.30 3.36
C ALA A 318 26.40 -2.34 2.31
N THR A 319 26.25 -3.05 1.19
CA THR A 319 27.26 -3.01 0.11
C THR A 319 27.29 -1.65 -0.58
N GLY A 320 26.18 -0.93 -0.55
CA GLY A 320 26.00 0.36 -1.21
C GLY A 320 26.55 1.55 -0.44
N ASP A 321 26.70 1.47 0.88
CA ASP A 321 27.37 2.48 1.71
C ASP A 321 28.89 2.28 1.61
N VAL A 322 29.45 2.71 0.50
CA VAL A 322 30.83 2.41 0.09
C VAL A 322 31.83 3.21 0.92
N ASN A 323 31.46 4.41 1.33
CA ASN A 323 32.33 5.27 2.15
C ASN A 323 32.11 5.08 3.66
N ASP A 324 31.13 4.26 4.06
CA ASP A 324 30.81 3.88 5.43
C ASP A 324 30.46 5.08 6.31
N ASP A 325 29.67 6.01 5.77
CA ASP A 325 29.23 7.21 6.47
C ASP A 325 27.81 7.12 7.05
N GLY A 326 27.15 5.97 6.85
CA GLY A 326 25.80 5.67 7.33
C GLY A 326 24.70 6.28 6.46
N ALA A 327 25.03 6.91 5.33
CA ALA A 327 24.07 7.53 4.44
C ALA A 327 24.28 7.09 2.99
N LEU A 328 23.36 6.30 2.46
CA LEU A 328 23.39 5.84 1.08
C LEU A 328 23.06 6.99 0.10
N ASN A 329 24.06 7.53 -0.60
CA ASN A 329 23.90 8.69 -1.46
C ASN A 329 24.90 8.73 -2.64
N LEU A 330 25.00 9.88 -3.33
CA LEU A 330 25.89 10.05 -4.50
C LEU A 330 27.39 9.98 -4.18
N ALA A 331 27.78 10.16 -2.91
CA ALA A 331 29.15 10.02 -2.46
C ALA A 331 29.65 8.57 -2.60
N ASP A 332 28.76 7.58 -2.50
CA ASP A 332 29.09 6.16 -2.56
C ASP A 332 29.56 5.67 -3.94
N PRO A 333 28.76 5.80 -5.03
CA PRO A 333 29.24 5.44 -6.36
C PRO A 333 30.44 6.30 -6.76
N GLY A 334 30.52 7.55 -6.27
CA GLY A 334 31.69 8.40 -6.45
C GLY A 334 32.96 7.83 -5.82
N SER A 335 32.86 7.33 -4.60
CA SER A 335 33.98 6.73 -3.85
C SER A 335 34.41 5.40 -4.46
N LEU A 336 33.45 4.57 -4.89
CA LEU A 336 33.71 3.31 -5.58
C LEU A 336 34.46 3.53 -6.90
N LEU A 337 33.95 4.42 -7.75
CA LEU A 337 34.58 4.74 -9.04
C LEU A 337 35.97 5.38 -8.84
N ALA A 338 36.14 6.19 -7.78
CA ALA A 338 37.44 6.78 -7.45
C ALA A 338 38.49 5.70 -7.11
N TYR A 339 38.12 4.73 -6.28
CA TYR A 339 38.95 3.59 -5.95
C TYR A 339 39.31 2.77 -7.20
N LEU A 340 38.33 2.43 -8.03
CA LEU A 340 38.51 1.57 -9.20
C LEU A 340 39.39 2.17 -10.30
N PHE A 341 39.28 3.47 -10.57
CA PHE A 341 39.86 4.05 -11.80
C PHE A 341 40.95 5.10 -11.58
N ILE A 342 41.00 5.76 -10.43
CA ILE A 342 41.93 6.88 -10.21
C ILE A 342 42.77 6.75 -8.93
N GLY A 343 42.78 5.57 -8.31
CA GLY A 343 43.60 5.29 -7.13
C GLY A 343 43.11 6.02 -5.88
N GLY A 344 41.79 6.19 -5.76
CA GLY A 344 41.14 6.70 -4.55
C GLY A 344 41.34 5.79 -3.33
N VAL A 345 40.83 6.22 -2.18
CA VAL A 345 40.87 5.43 -0.94
C VAL A 345 40.05 4.16 -1.14
N ALA A 346 40.60 3.01 -0.73
CA ALA A 346 39.87 1.75 -0.76
C ALA A 346 38.66 1.79 0.20
N PRO A 347 37.52 1.16 -0.14
CA PRO A 347 36.38 1.07 0.76
C PRO A 347 36.80 0.53 2.14
N PRO A 348 36.25 1.08 3.25
CA PRO A 348 36.44 0.52 4.58
C PRO A 348 36.08 -0.96 4.64
N ALA A 349 36.60 -1.68 5.65
CA ALA A 349 36.24 -3.07 5.85
C ALA A 349 34.72 -3.21 6.12
N PRO A 350 34.07 -4.30 5.72
CA PRO A 350 34.62 -5.49 5.06
C PRO A 350 34.80 -5.26 3.55
N SER A 351 36.04 -5.18 3.04
CA SER A 351 36.31 -4.94 1.62
C SER A 351 37.39 -5.88 1.08
N GLY A 352 37.20 -6.37 -0.14
CA GLY A 352 38.09 -7.35 -0.79
C GLY A 352 38.04 -8.77 -0.22
N ALA A 353 37.35 -8.98 0.91
CA ALA A 353 37.01 -10.27 1.46
C ALA A 353 35.73 -10.14 2.30
N CYS A 354 34.99 -11.24 2.40
CA CYS A 354 33.84 -11.36 3.27
C CYS A 354 34.18 -11.03 4.72
N GLY A 355 33.30 -10.27 5.35
CA GLY A 355 33.31 -10.03 6.78
C GLY A 355 32.10 -9.24 7.23
N GLN A 356 31.99 -9.08 8.53
CA GLN A 356 30.99 -8.26 9.18
C GLN A 356 31.45 -6.80 9.22
N ASP A 357 30.51 -5.88 9.37
CA ASP A 357 30.83 -4.47 9.59
C ASP A 357 31.56 -4.28 10.94
N PRO A 358 32.82 -3.83 10.97
CA PRO A 358 33.55 -3.66 12.22
C PRO A 358 32.99 -2.58 13.14
N ASP A 359 32.32 -1.57 12.56
CA ASP A 359 31.79 -0.41 13.29
C ASP A 359 30.31 -0.56 13.62
N GLY A 360 29.63 -1.53 12.99
CA GLY A 360 28.20 -1.81 13.16
C GLY A 360 27.36 -0.71 12.49
N SER A 361 27.12 -0.85 11.19
CA SER A 361 26.34 0.12 10.41
C SER A 361 24.83 0.14 10.76
N LEU A 362 24.22 1.33 10.62
CA LEU A 362 22.76 1.53 10.68
C LEU A 362 22.04 1.03 9.40
N ILE A 363 22.80 0.87 8.31
CA ILE A 363 22.38 0.28 7.04
C ILE A 363 22.87 -1.17 7.03
N ALA A 364 21.95 -2.11 7.10
CA ALA A 364 22.34 -3.49 7.31
C ALA A 364 22.17 -4.37 6.07
N CYS A 365 22.70 -5.57 6.21
CA CYS A 365 22.76 -6.60 5.20
C CYS A 365 21.92 -7.78 5.67
N GLU A 366 20.98 -8.21 4.85
CA GLU A 366 20.10 -9.33 5.22
C GLU A 366 20.49 -10.62 4.51
N VAL A 367 20.85 -10.50 3.24
CA VAL A 367 21.25 -11.63 2.40
C VAL A 367 22.38 -11.17 1.50
N TYR A 368 23.51 -11.87 1.59
CA TYR A 368 24.62 -11.67 0.67
C TYR A 368 25.19 -13.04 0.25
N PRO A 369 24.83 -13.52 -0.96
CA PRO A 369 25.06 -14.90 -1.35
C PRO A 369 26.52 -15.22 -1.72
N ALA A 370 27.36 -14.21 -1.94
CA ALA A 370 28.77 -14.41 -2.28
C ALA A 370 29.65 -14.75 -1.05
N CYS A 371 29.13 -14.64 0.17
CA CYS A 371 29.81 -15.07 1.39
C CYS A 371 29.33 -16.45 1.90
N PRO A 372 30.21 -17.26 2.53
CA PRO A 372 29.94 -18.67 2.88
C PRO A 372 28.95 -18.94 4.01
#